data_AF-A0A2E0DR92-F1
#
_entry.id   AF-A0A2E0DR92-F1
#
_cell.length_a   1.000
_cell.length_b   1.000
_cell.length_c   1.000
_cell.angle_alpha   90.00
_cell.angle_beta   90.00
_cell.angle_gamma   90.00
#
_symmetry.space_group_name_H-M   'P 1'
#
loop_
_entity.id
_entity.type
_entity.pdbx_description
1 polymer ?
#
loop_
_entity_poly.entity_id
_entity_poly.type
_entity_poly.pdbx_seq_one_letter_code
_entity_poly.pdbx_strand_id
1 'polypeptide(L)'
;MNRDAELGKLSETKVALRQARSGLLSRPVAKIADVLGRVGERFSDPGDQLRKMALDKLPSEAKLSRELAEVVLDGMAAGWTREALSRLLQNEFANPALLDGL
;
A
#
# COMPACT_ATOMS: atom_id res chain seq x y z
N MET A 1 12.66 13.78 15.05
CA MET A 1 13.06 13.68 13.63
C MET A 1 13.03 15.10 13.05
N ASN A 2 13.99 15.49 12.21
CA ASN A 2 14.11 16.88 11.72
C ASN A 2 13.07 17.18 10.64
N ARG A 3 12.21 18.17 10.87
CA ARG A 3 11.08 18.55 10.00
C ARG A 3 11.53 18.93 8.58
N ASP A 4 12.70 19.55 8.48
CA ASP A 4 13.28 19.95 7.19
C ASP A 4 13.71 18.74 6.36
N ALA A 5 14.15 17.66 7.01
CA ALA A 5 14.51 16.41 6.34
C ALA A 5 13.27 15.65 5.82
N GLU A 6 12.14 15.72 6.54
CA GLU A 6 10.86 15.18 6.05
C GLU A 6 10.34 15.93 4.83
N LEU A 7 10.39 17.27 4.88
CA LEU A 7 9.97 18.12 3.76
C LEU A 7 10.85 17.90 2.53
N GLY A 8 12.16 17.69 2.71
CA GLY A 8 13.08 17.29 1.64
C GLY A 8 12.66 15.99 0.96
N LYS A 9 12.44 14.92 1.75
CA LYS A 9 11.97 13.62 1.23
C LYS A 9 10.63 13.70 0.52
N LEU A 10 9.69 14.50 1.02
CA LEU A 10 8.38 14.71 0.39
C LEU A 10 8.52 15.38 -0.98
N SER A 11 9.40 16.38 -1.10
CA SER A 11 9.70 17.05 -2.36
C SER A 11 10.31 16.07 -3.38
N GLU A 12 11.29 15.28 -2.97
CA GLU A 12 11.91 14.23 -3.80
C GLU A 12 10.89 13.20 -4.26
N THR A 13 10.03 12.74 -3.36
CA THR A 13 8.95 11.79 -3.68
C THR A 13 7.99 12.38 -4.71
N LYS A 14 7.63 13.67 -4.57
CA LYS A 14 6.76 14.36 -5.54
C LYS A 14 7.40 14.47 -6.93
N VAL A 15 8.70 14.73 -7.00
CA VAL A 15 9.45 14.75 -8.27
C VAL A 15 9.47 13.35 -8.90
N ALA A 16 9.81 12.33 -8.12
CA ALA A 16 9.82 10.94 -8.59
C ALA A 16 8.44 10.50 -9.11
N LEU A 17 7.36 10.85 -8.39
CA LEU A 17 5.99 10.57 -8.82
C LEU A 17 5.62 11.29 -10.12
N ARG A 18 6.05 12.55 -10.30
CA ARG A 18 5.83 13.28 -11.56
C ARG A 18 6.55 12.61 -12.73
N GLN A 19 7.80 12.20 -12.54
CA GLN A 19 8.59 11.53 -13.57
C GLN A 19 8.02 10.14 -13.91
N ALA A 20 7.52 9.42 -12.90
CA ALA A 20 6.91 8.10 -13.10
C ALA A 20 5.46 8.16 -13.62
N ARG A 21 4.83 9.35 -13.70
CA ARG A 21 3.38 9.50 -13.93
C ARG A 21 2.90 8.74 -15.18
N SER A 22 3.55 8.93 -16.33
CA SER A 22 3.12 8.25 -17.57
C SER A 22 3.20 6.73 -17.44
N GLY A 23 4.32 6.22 -16.92
CA GLY A 23 4.51 4.79 -16.67
C GLY A 23 3.63 4.21 -15.56
N LEU A 24 3.15 5.04 -14.62
CA LEU A 24 2.17 4.63 -13.61
C LEU A 24 0.76 4.55 -14.21
N LEU A 25 0.40 5.54 -15.06
CA LEU A 25 -0.90 5.60 -15.72
C LEU A 25 -1.05 4.53 -16.82
N SER A 26 0.04 4.03 -17.41
CA SER A 26 0.00 2.97 -18.42
C SER A 26 0.12 1.56 -17.84
N ARG A 27 0.14 1.39 -16.51
CA ARG A 27 0.21 0.05 -15.91
C ARG A 27 -1.14 -0.65 -16.01
N PRO A 28 -1.15 -1.92 -16.43
CA PRO A 28 -2.35 -2.74 -16.30
C PRO A 28 -2.78 -2.82 -14.84
N VAL A 29 -4.08 -2.81 -14.60
CA VAL A 29 -4.72 -2.91 -13.29
C VAL A 29 -4.25 -4.16 -12.55
N ALA A 30 -4.03 -5.26 -13.26
CA ALA A 30 -3.49 -6.48 -12.69
C ALA A 30 -2.07 -6.28 -12.11
N LYS A 31 -1.24 -5.47 -12.76
CA LYS A 31 0.10 -5.12 -12.25
C LYS A 31 0.04 -4.15 -11.08
N ILE A 32 -0.93 -3.23 -11.08
CA ILE A 32 -1.17 -2.35 -9.92
C ILE A 32 -1.59 -3.19 -8.72
N ALA A 33 -2.57 -4.08 -8.89
CA ALA A 33 -3.04 -5.00 -7.86
C ALA A 33 -1.93 -5.94 -7.35
N ASP A 34 -1.05 -6.45 -8.23
CA ASP A 34 0.10 -7.26 -7.83
C ASP A 34 1.06 -6.48 -6.92
N VAL A 35 1.41 -5.25 -7.29
CA VAL A 35 2.34 -4.42 -6.51
C VAL A 35 1.75 -4.03 -5.16
N LEU A 36 0.48 -3.60 -5.12
CA LEU A 36 -0.21 -3.28 -3.86
C LEU A 36 -0.41 -4.54 -3.01
N GLY A 37 -0.76 -5.66 -3.65
CA GLY A 37 -0.95 -6.96 -3.01
C GLY A 37 0.27 -7.47 -2.26
N ARG A 38 1.46 -7.28 -2.83
CA ARG A 38 2.75 -7.58 -2.16
C ARG A 38 2.92 -6.76 -0.88
N VAL A 39 2.47 -5.52 -0.86
CA VAL A 39 2.57 -4.66 0.34
C VAL A 39 1.63 -5.17 1.42
N GLY A 40 0.39 -5.53 1.09
CA GLY A 40 -0.55 -6.12 2.05
C GLY A 40 0.00 -7.41 2.68
N GLU A 41 0.57 -8.31 1.88
CA GLU A 41 1.17 -9.54 2.41
C GLU A 41 2.37 -9.29 3.33
N ARG A 42 3.21 -8.31 2.99
CA ARG A 42 4.32 -7.90 3.87
C ARG A 42 3.82 -7.27 5.16
N PHE A 43 2.67 -6.58 5.15
CA PHE A 43 2.04 -6.16 6.38
C PHE A 43 1.45 -7.32 7.18
N SER A 44 0.96 -8.37 6.53
CA SER A 44 0.45 -9.58 7.19
C SER A 44 1.54 -10.49 7.79
N ASP A 45 2.80 -10.37 7.37
CA ASP A 45 3.91 -11.18 7.88
C ASP A 45 4.51 -10.59 9.18
N PRO A 46 4.40 -11.27 10.35
CA PRO A 46 5.04 -10.86 11.60
C PRO A 46 6.56 -10.68 11.50
N GLY A 47 7.20 -11.39 10.57
CA GLY A 47 8.65 -11.35 10.33
C GLY A 47 9.12 -10.17 9.49
N ASP A 48 8.26 -9.58 8.64
CA ASP A 48 8.67 -8.57 7.66
C ASP A 48 9.05 -7.25 8.34
N GLN A 49 10.10 -6.63 7.81
CA GLN A 49 10.60 -5.34 8.30
C GLN A 49 9.57 -4.21 8.13
N LEU A 50 8.76 -4.24 7.07
CA LEU A 50 7.73 -3.25 6.81
C LEU A 50 6.65 -3.26 7.89
N ARG A 51 6.21 -4.45 8.32
CA ARG A 51 5.25 -4.58 9.42
C ARG A 51 5.83 -4.02 10.72
N LYS A 52 7.07 -4.39 11.06
CA LYS A 52 7.77 -3.87 12.25
C LYS A 52 7.84 -2.35 12.24
N MET A 53 8.29 -1.77 11.12
CA MET A 53 8.37 -0.31 10.95
C MET A 53 7.01 0.38 11.07
N ALA A 54 5.93 -0.23 10.61
CA ALA A 54 4.59 0.32 10.77
C ALA A 54 4.13 0.27 12.22
N LEU A 55 4.31 -0.86 12.92
CA LEU A 55 3.92 -1.01 14.32
C LEU A 55 4.78 -0.17 15.28
N ASP A 56 5.98 0.25 14.89
CA ASP A 56 6.78 1.19 15.66
C ASP A 56 6.23 2.64 15.60
N LYS A 57 5.52 2.99 14.52
CA LYS A 57 5.03 4.36 14.27
C LYS A 57 3.54 4.53 14.55
N LEU A 58 2.74 3.60 14.02
CA LEU A 58 1.28 3.64 14.02
C LEU A 58 0.67 3.89 15.40
N PRO A 59 1.13 3.26 16.51
CA PRO A 59 0.57 3.53 17.83
C PRO A 59 0.63 5.01 18.23
N SER A 60 1.77 5.67 17.96
CA SER A 60 1.99 7.07 18.32
C SER A 60 1.24 8.04 17.42
N GLU A 61 1.19 7.75 16.11
CA GLU A 61 0.55 8.61 15.12
C GLU A 61 -0.98 8.55 15.20
N ALA A 62 -1.54 7.37 15.46
CA ALA A 62 -2.98 7.14 15.55
C ALA A 62 -3.53 7.15 16.99
N LYS A 63 -2.67 7.37 18.01
CA LYS A 63 -3.01 7.31 19.45
C LYS A 63 -3.67 5.98 19.83
N LEU A 64 -3.11 4.88 19.36
CA LEU A 64 -3.58 3.52 19.62
C LEU A 64 -2.64 2.83 20.62
N SER A 65 -3.16 1.86 21.36
CA SER A 65 -2.28 0.87 22.02
C SER A 65 -1.59 0.02 20.95
N ARG A 66 -0.51 -0.69 21.32
CA ARG A 66 0.19 -1.57 20.38
C ARG A 66 -0.71 -2.70 19.88
N GLU A 67 -1.49 -3.28 20.78
CA GLU A 67 -2.40 -4.38 20.49
C GLU A 67 -3.49 -3.93 19.52
N LEU A 68 -4.05 -2.73 19.71
CA LEU A 68 -5.03 -2.18 18.79
C LEU A 68 -4.42 -1.80 17.43
N ALA A 69 -3.19 -1.32 17.41
CA ALA A 69 -2.46 -1.06 16.17
C ALA A 69 -2.21 -2.36 15.36
N GLU A 70 -1.92 -3.47 16.04
CA GLU A 70 -1.79 -4.79 15.42
C GLU A 70 -3.11 -5.24 14.79
N VAL A 71 -4.22 -5.17 15.54
CA VAL A 71 -5.56 -5.50 15.03
C VAL A 71 -5.95 -4.66 13.83
N VAL A 72 -5.71 -3.34 13.88
CA VAL A 72 -6.00 -2.44 12.77
C VAL A 72 -5.14 -2.78 11.56
N LEU A 73 -3.83 -3.00 11.75
CA LEU A 73 -2.93 -3.35 10.66
C LEU A 73 -3.32 -4.67 10.00
N ASP A 74 -3.68 -5.68 10.80
CA ASP A 74 -4.11 -6.99 10.31
C ASP A 74 -5.43 -6.91 9.55
N GLY A 75 -6.43 -6.25 10.14
CA GLY A 75 -7.75 -6.08 9.56
C GLY A 75 -7.73 -5.26 8.28
N MET A 76 -6.87 -4.24 8.23
CA MET A 76 -6.57 -3.59 6.98
C MET A 76 -5.91 -4.62 6.05
N ALA A 77 -4.67 -5.06 6.31
CA ALA A 77 -3.82 -5.83 5.37
C ALA A 77 -4.55 -7.00 4.69
N ALA A 78 -5.48 -7.67 5.39
CA ALA A 78 -6.32 -8.73 4.85
C ALA A 78 -7.08 -8.33 3.57
N GLY A 79 -7.52 -7.07 3.43
CA GLY A 79 -8.24 -6.57 2.27
C GLY A 79 -7.35 -6.18 1.07
N TRP A 80 -6.03 -6.13 1.24
CA TRP A 80 -5.08 -5.64 0.23
C TRP A 80 -3.97 -6.64 -0.06
N THR A 81 -4.22 -7.94 0.17
CA THR A 81 -3.38 -9.01 -0.36
C THR A 81 -3.57 -9.17 -1.87
N ARG A 82 -2.63 -9.83 -2.58
CA ARG A 82 -2.80 -10.10 -4.02
C ARG A 82 -4.09 -10.84 -4.33
N GLU A 83 -4.41 -11.84 -3.51
CA GLU A 83 -5.63 -12.63 -3.66
C GLU A 83 -6.89 -11.78 -3.42
N ALA A 84 -6.92 -10.99 -2.34
CA ALA A 84 -8.07 -10.16 -2.01
C ALA A 84 -8.35 -9.11 -3.09
N LEU A 85 -7.30 -8.42 -3.58
CA LEU A 85 -7.43 -7.42 -4.64
C LEU A 85 -7.84 -8.04 -5.97
N SER A 86 -7.27 -9.19 -6.33
CA SER A 86 -7.66 -9.91 -7.55
C SER A 86 -9.14 -10.32 -7.49
N ARG A 87 -9.60 -10.84 -6.36
CA ARG A 87 -10.99 -11.22 -6.15
C ARG A 87 -11.93 -10.02 -6.19
N LEU A 88 -11.56 -8.92 -5.54
CA LEU A 88 -12.32 -7.67 -5.58
C LEU A 88 -12.51 -7.19 -7.03
N LEU A 89 -11.42 -7.11 -7.80
CA LEU A 89 -11.49 -6.66 -9.19
C LEU A 89 -12.38 -7.57 -10.04
N GLN A 90 -12.27 -8.88 -9.88
CA GLN A 90 -13.11 -9.83 -10.63
C GLN A 90 -14.59 -9.68 -10.26
N ASN A 91 -14.90 -9.50 -8.97
CA ASN A 91 -16.27 -9.35 -8.50
C ASN A 91 -16.93 -8.05 -8.98
N GLU A 92 -16.19 -6.94 -8.99
CA GLU A 92 -16.73 -5.62 -9.33
C GLU A 92 -16.84 -5.40 -10.85
N PHE A 93 -15.93 -5.98 -11.65
CA PHE A 93 -15.82 -5.65 -13.07
C PHE A 93 -16.10 -6.81 -14.03
N ALA A 94 -16.20 -8.06 -13.54
CA ALA A 94 -16.27 -9.32 -14.31
C ALA A 94 -15.09 -9.59 -15.27
N ASN A 95 -14.58 -8.55 -15.94
CA ASN A 95 -13.32 -8.49 -16.65
C ASN A 95 -12.55 -7.22 -16.21
N PRO A 96 -11.60 -7.34 -15.26
CA PRO A 96 -10.80 -6.20 -14.78
C PRO A 96 -10.01 -5.48 -15.88
N ALA A 97 -9.66 -6.15 -16.98
CA ALA A 97 -8.87 -5.56 -18.07
C ALA A 97 -9.57 -4.37 -18.74
N LEU A 98 -10.89 -4.20 -18.56
CA LEU A 98 -11.62 -3.02 -19.02
C LEU A 98 -11.12 -1.71 -18.38
N LEU A 99 -10.45 -1.78 -17.23
CA LEU A 99 -9.85 -0.64 -16.55
C LEU A 99 -8.51 -0.20 -17.14
N ASP A 100 -7.93 -1.00 -18.04
CA ASP A 100 -6.64 -0.71 -18.68
C ASP A 100 -6.76 0.30 -19.83
N GLY A 101 -7.98 0.74 -20.13
CA GLY A 101 -8.33 1.49 -21.33
C GLY A 101 -8.63 0.57 -22.51
N LEU A 102 -9.48 1.04 -23.43
CA LEU A 102 -9.62 0.45 -24.77
C LEU A 102 -8.43 0.84 -25.65
#